data_AF-A0A0Q5DXF9-F1
#
_entry.id   AF-A0A0Q5DXF9-F1
#
_cell.length_a   1.000
_cell.length_b   1.000
_cell.length_c   1.000
_cell.angle_alpha   90.00
_cell.angle_beta   90.00
_cell.angle_gamma   90.00
#
_symmetry.space_group_name_H-M   'P 1'
#
loop_
_entity.id
_entity.type
_entity.pdbx_description
1 polymer ?
#
loop_
_entity_poly.entity_id
_entity_poly.type
_entity_poly.pdbx_seq_one_letter_code
_entity_poly.pdbx_strand_id
1 'polypeptide(L)'
;MKRRLIALLAAVSAAAGAGDEPQQEAPHVVRQAIADGHAKATIGGPLAEESRRRLNATGTLHLSVQRIYLFDQANCARLQLDFTQYDALPPGTTQPAPYTWSTQMSVCADGHPPANTARRRK
;
A
#
# COMPACT_ATOMS: atom_id res chain seq x y z
N MET A 1 49.61 40.68 -6.96
CA MET A 1 48.72 39.78 -7.74
C MET A 1 47.73 39.13 -6.78
N LYS A 2 46.43 39.43 -6.85
CA LYS A 2 45.40 38.86 -5.96
C LYS A 2 44.20 38.45 -6.82
N ARG A 3 44.17 37.19 -7.25
CA ARG A 3 43.05 36.60 -7.99
C ARG A 3 41.91 36.31 -7.00
N ARG A 4 40.79 37.02 -7.15
CA ARG A 4 39.54 36.70 -6.45
C ARG A 4 38.82 35.59 -7.24
N LEU A 5 38.67 34.42 -6.63
CA LEU A 5 37.86 33.33 -7.16
C LEU A 5 36.41 33.56 -6.74
N ILE A 6 35.53 33.77 -7.73
CA ILE A 6 34.09 33.84 -7.55
C ILE A 6 33.55 32.41 -7.65
N ALA A 7 32.98 31.90 -6.56
CA ALA A 7 32.26 30.62 -6.56
C ALA A 7 30.81 30.87 -7.01
N LEU A 8 30.43 30.36 -8.18
CA LEU A 8 29.03 30.26 -8.59
C LEU A 8 28.39 29.08 -7.85
N LEU A 9 27.43 29.36 -6.96
CA LEU A 9 26.51 28.34 -6.46
C LEU A 9 25.44 28.08 -7.53
N ALA A 10 25.47 26.90 -8.14
CA ALA A 10 24.37 26.41 -8.95
C ALA A 10 23.27 25.86 -8.01
N ALA A 11 22.14 26.55 -7.94
CA ALA A 11 20.95 26.03 -7.29
C ALA A 11 20.29 25.00 -8.22
N VAL A 12 20.38 23.72 -7.87
CA VAL A 12 19.61 22.66 -8.52
C VAL A 12 18.20 22.70 -7.94
N SER A 13 17.26 23.27 -8.70
CA SER A 13 15.83 23.13 -8.41
C SER A 13 15.38 21.73 -8.84
N ALA A 14 15.14 20.85 -7.87
CA ALA A 14 14.43 19.60 -8.11
C ALA A 14 12.96 19.92 -8.42
N ALA A 15 12.58 19.87 -9.69
CA ALA A 15 11.18 19.82 -10.08
C ALA A 15 10.61 18.49 -9.60
N ALA A 16 9.78 18.53 -8.56
CA ALA A 16 8.92 17.42 -8.19
C ALA A 16 7.89 17.25 -9.31
N GLY A 17 8.24 16.44 -10.32
CA GLY A 17 7.25 15.90 -11.24
C GLY A 17 6.23 15.11 -10.43
N ALA A 18 4.98 15.10 -10.88
CA ALA A 18 3.98 14.14 -10.45
C ALA A 18 4.47 12.73 -10.83
N GLY A 19 5.40 12.19 -10.04
CA GLY A 19 5.97 10.87 -10.22
C GLY A 19 4.94 9.87 -9.73
N ASP A 20 4.59 8.93 -10.60
CA ASP A 20 3.81 7.76 -10.24
C ASP A 20 4.50 7.07 -9.05
N GLU A 21 3.82 6.94 -7.90
CA GLU A 21 4.42 6.29 -6.73
C GLU A 21 4.82 4.86 -7.10
N PRO A 22 6.01 4.36 -6.67
CA PRO A 22 6.42 3.00 -6.95
C PRO A 22 5.36 2.00 -6.53
N GLN A 23 4.83 1.25 -7.49
CA GLN A 23 3.80 0.26 -7.24
C GLN A 23 4.41 -0.98 -6.57
N GLN A 24 3.70 -1.53 -5.58
CA GLN A 24 4.11 -2.72 -4.85
C GLN A 24 3.09 -3.85 -4.98
N GLU A 25 3.53 -5.09 -4.86
CA GLU A 25 2.61 -6.22 -4.76
C GLU A 25 2.03 -6.32 -3.35
N ALA A 26 0.72 -6.57 -3.24
CA ALA A 26 0.03 -6.67 -1.96
C ALA A 26 0.66 -7.67 -0.96
N PRO A 27 1.16 -8.86 -1.36
CA PRO A 27 1.83 -9.77 -0.43
C PRO A 27 3.06 -9.15 0.26
N HIS A 28 3.79 -8.26 -0.41
CA HIS A 28 4.93 -7.57 0.20
C HIS A 28 4.46 -6.61 1.31
N VAL A 29 3.43 -5.81 1.02
CA VAL A 29 2.83 -4.84 1.96
C VAL A 29 2.26 -5.55 3.19
N VAL A 30 1.60 -6.70 2.96
CA VAL A 30 1.09 -7.58 4.03
C VAL A 30 2.22 -8.07 4.93
N ARG A 31 3.31 -8.58 4.34
CA ARG A 31 4.47 -9.07 5.10
C ARG A 31 5.10 -7.98 5.96
N GLN A 32 5.23 -6.79 5.40
CA GLN A 32 5.72 -5.62 6.11
C GLN A 32 4.80 -5.26 7.30
N ALA A 33 3.48 -5.23 7.10
CA ALA A 33 2.53 -4.98 8.19
C ALA A 33 2.54 -6.08 9.28
N ILE A 34 2.83 -7.33 8.92
CA ILE A 34 3.03 -8.40 9.91
C ILE A 34 4.25 -8.12 10.80
N ALA A 35 5.33 -7.54 10.26
CA ALA A 35 6.53 -7.21 11.02
C ALA A 35 6.36 -5.90 11.81
N ASP A 36 6.05 -4.81 11.10
CA ASP A 36 6.09 -3.44 11.61
C ASP A 36 4.78 -3.01 12.28
N GLY A 37 3.73 -3.83 12.11
CA GLY A 37 2.39 -3.57 12.62
C GLY A 37 1.52 -2.72 11.72
N HIS A 38 2.09 -2.08 10.69
CA HIS A 38 1.36 -1.32 9.69
C HIS A 38 2.17 -1.24 8.38
N ALA A 39 1.49 -1.02 7.26
CA ALA A 39 2.12 -0.69 5.99
C ALA A 39 1.12 0.03 5.08
N LYS A 40 1.61 0.88 4.16
CA LYS A 40 0.80 1.56 3.15
C LYS A 40 1.53 1.53 1.81
N ALA A 41 0.79 1.34 0.72
CA ALA A 41 1.37 1.32 -0.61
C ALA A 41 0.33 1.60 -1.70
N THR A 42 0.82 2.07 -2.84
CA THR A 42 0.14 1.95 -4.12
C THR A 42 0.35 0.53 -4.66
N ILE A 43 -0.74 -0.16 -4.99
CA ILE A 43 -0.76 -1.55 -5.41
C ILE A 43 -0.73 -1.64 -6.93
N GLY A 44 0.17 -2.48 -7.42
CA GLY A 44 0.27 -2.86 -8.84
C GLY A 44 -0.08 -4.31 -9.09
N GLY A 45 0.16 -4.76 -10.32
CA GLY A 45 0.02 -6.15 -10.72
C GLY A 45 -1.44 -6.65 -10.80
N PRO A 46 -1.65 -7.99 -10.80
CA PRO A 46 -2.96 -8.58 -11.10
C PRO A 46 -4.10 -8.12 -10.20
N LEU A 47 -3.84 -7.84 -8.92
CA LEU A 47 -4.85 -7.34 -7.98
C LEU A 47 -5.34 -5.94 -8.36
N ALA A 48 -4.41 -5.04 -8.71
CA ALA A 48 -4.75 -3.68 -9.15
C ALA A 48 -5.51 -3.71 -10.47
N GLU A 49 -5.10 -4.56 -11.41
CA GLU A 49 -5.81 -4.71 -12.70
C GLU A 49 -7.22 -5.25 -12.53
N GLU A 50 -7.40 -6.23 -11.64
CA GLU A 50 -8.72 -6.79 -11.38
C GLU A 50 -9.64 -5.76 -10.68
N SER A 51 -9.11 -5.00 -9.72
CA SER A 51 -9.82 -3.90 -9.07
C SER A 51 -10.28 -2.86 -10.09
N ARG A 52 -9.36 -2.41 -10.95
CA ARG A 52 -9.67 -1.47 -12.05
C ARG A 52 -10.78 -1.99 -12.95
N ARG A 53 -10.69 -3.25 -13.39
CA ARG A 53 -11.72 -3.86 -14.25
C ARG A 53 -13.10 -3.88 -13.57
N ARG A 54 -13.16 -4.35 -12.32
CA ARG A 54 -14.43 -4.49 -11.59
C ARG A 54 -15.11 -3.17 -11.30
N LEU A 55 -14.32 -2.14 -11.04
CA LEU A 55 -14.80 -0.81 -10.67
C LEU A 55 -14.79 0.16 -11.85
N ASN A 56 -14.51 -0.32 -13.07
CA ASN A 56 -14.31 0.51 -14.26
C ASN A 56 -13.44 1.74 -13.98
N ALA A 57 -12.33 1.53 -13.27
CA ALA A 57 -11.50 2.58 -12.72
C ALA A 57 -10.27 2.87 -13.58
N THR A 58 -9.89 4.14 -13.67
CA THR A 58 -8.66 4.59 -14.35
C THR A 58 -7.53 4.93 -13.40
N GLY A 59 -7.84 5.11 -12.11
CA GLY A 59 -6.89 5.53 -11.09
C GLY A 59 -6.11 4.38 -10.44
N THR A 60 -5.28 4.75 -9.47
CA THR A 60 -4.46 3.82 -8.69
C THR A 60 -5.28 3.10 -7.61
N LEU A 61 -4.82 1.90 -7.24
CA LEU A 61 -5.32 1.17 -6.08
C LEU A 61 -4.37 1.41 -4.91
N HIS A 62 -4.85 1.98 -3.82
CA HIS A 62 -4.09 2.12 -2.57
C HIS A 62 -4.53 1.06 -1.57
N LEU A 63 -3.57 0.58 -0.77
CA LEU A 63 -3.81 -0.34 0.33
C LEU A 63 -3.13 0.20 1.60
N SER A 64 -3.90 0.30 2.67
CA SER A 64 -3.42 0.47 4.03
C SER A 64 -3.66 -0.82 4.81
N VAL A 65 -2.63 -1.35 5.45
CA VAL A 65 -2.71 -2.57 6.24
C VAL A 65 -2.35 -2.24 7.68
N GLN A 66 -3.19 -2.68 8.62
CA GLN A 66 -2.96 -2.51 10.06
C GLN A 66 -3.03 -3.87 10.75
N ARG A 67 -2.01 -4.18 11.55
CA ARG A 67 -2.02 -5.37 12.42
C ARG A 67 -2.93 -5.13 13.62
N ILE A 68 -3.95 -5.96 13.76
CA ILE A 68 -4.88 -5.95 14.90
C ILE A 68 -4.23 -6.67 16.09
N TYR A 69 -3.73 -7.88 15.87
CA TYR A 69 -2.97 -8.65 16.87
C TYR A 69 -2.07 -9.71 16.21
N LEU A 70 -1.11 -10.23 16.99
CA LEU A 70 -0.26 -11.36 16.60
C LEU A 70 -0.87 -12.68 17.08
N PHE A 71 -0.68 -13.75 16.32
CA PHE A 71 -0.92 -15.10 16.79
C PHE A 71 0.28 -15.62 17.60
N ASP A 72 0.08 -16.68 18.39
CA ASP A 72 1.18 -17.35 19.11
C ASP A 72 2.21 -17.91 18.13
N GLN A 73 1.74 -18.44 16.99
CA GLN A 73 2.60 -18.83 15.87
C GLN A 73 3.40 -17.61 15.36
N ALA A 74 4.71 -17.78 15.23
CA ALA A 74 5.60 -16.72 14.75
C ALA A 74 5.21 -16.24 13.35
N ASN A 75 5.39 -14.93 13.11
CA ASN A 75 5.14 -14.27 11.82
C ASN A 75 3.72 -14.43 11.28
N CYS A 76 2.73 -14.65 12.15
CA CYS A 76 1.32 -14.70 11.79
C CYS A 76 0.54 -13.62 12.52
N ALA A 77 -0.39 -12.99 11.82
CA ALA A 77 -1.17 -11.88 12.36
C ALA A 77 -2.61 -11.84 11.86
N ARG A 78 -3.48 -11.23 12.66
CA ARG A 78 -4.78 -10.74 12.20
C ARG A 78 -4.59 -9.31 11.71
N LEU A 79 -4.97 -9.05 10.47
CA LEU A 79 -4.78 -7.78 9.79
C LEU A 79 -6.13 -7.18 9.38
N GLN A 80 -6.21 -5.85 9.43
CA GLN A 80 -7.20 -5.00 8.75
C GLN A 80 -6.57 -4.50 7.45
N LEU A 81 -7.29 -4.62 6.34
CA LEU A 81 -6.89 -4.14 5.02
C LEU A 81 -7.93 -3.15 4.54
N ASP A 82 -7.50 -1.92 4.31
CA ASP A 82 -8.33 -0.82 3.84
C ASP A 82 -7.85 -0.41 2.45
N PHE A 83 -8.71 -0.60 1.46
CA PHE A 83 -8.44 -0.31 0.07
C PHE A 83 -9.10 1.00 -0.34
N THR A 84 -8.46 1.70 -1.27
CA THR A 84 -9.04 2.86 -1.96
C THR A 84 -8.68 2.77 -3.43
N GLN A 85 -9.66 2.54 -4.28
CA GLN A 85 -9.51 2.65 -5.73
C GLN A 85 -9.88 4.08 -6.13
N TYR A 86 -8.91 4.82 -6.68
CA TYR A 86 -9.16 6.15 -7.23
C TYR A 86 -9.78 6.05 -8.63
N ASP A 87 -10.54 7.10 -8.97
CA ASP A 87 -11.27 7.25 -10.24
C ASP A 87 -12.11 6.02 -10.61
N ALA A 88 -12.79 5.43 -9.62
CA ALA A 88 -13.69 4.32 -9.82
C ALA A 88 -15.05 4.81 -10.35
N LEU A 89 -15.64 4.01 -11.24
CA LEU A 89 -17.02 4.17 -11.72
C LEU A 89 -17.80 2.87 -11.49
N PRO A 90 -18.19 2.55 -10.25
CA PRO A 90 -18.98 1.36 -9.94
C PRO A 90 -20.34 1.35 -10.67
N PRO A 91 -20.97 0.18 -10.87
CA PRO A 91 -22.29 0.09 -11.47
C PRO A 91 -23.31 1.00 -10.78
N GLY A 92 -24.06 1.78 -11.56
CA GLY A 92 -25.06 2.73 -11.06
C GLY A 92 -24.53 4.12 -10.72
N THR A 93 -23.24 4.38 -10.89
CA THR A 93 -22.65 5.73 -10.74
C THR A 93 -22.46 6.42 -12.09
N THR A 94 -22.47 7.75 -12.11
CA THR A 94 -22.37 8.57 -13.34
C THR A 94 -21.08 9.36 -13.45
N GLN A 95 -20.30 9.48 -12.37
CA GLN A 95 -19.05 10.23 -12.31
C GLN A 95 -17.98 9.42 -11.58
N PRO A 96 -16.72 9.42 -12.06
CA PRO A 96 -15.63 8.78 -11.36
C PRO A 96 -15.40 9.39 -9.97
N ALA A 97 -15.20 8.54 -8.97
CA ALA A 97 -14.93 8.95 -7.59
C ALA A 97 -14.07 7.89 -6.87
N PRO A 98 -13.41 8.23 -5.75
CA PRO A 98 -12.77 7.23 -4.91
C PRO A 98 -13.78 6.20 -4.39
N TYR A 99 -13.45 4.92 -4.53
CA TYR A 99 -14.21 3.82 -3.97
C TYR A 99 -13.39 3.10 -2.90
N THR A 100 -13.90 3.08 -1.68
CA THR A 100 -13.21 2.51 -0.51
C THR A 100 -13.91 1.26 -0.02
N TRP A 101 -13.13 0.23 0.33
CA TRP A 101 -13.65 -0.96 0.99
C TRP A 101 -12.63 -1.55 1.95
N SER A 102 -13.12 -2.32 2.91
CA SER A 102 -12.33 -2.86 3.99
C SER A 102 -12.57 -4.35 4.15
N THR A 103 -11.52 -5.09 4.49
CA THR A 103 -11.60 -6.51 4.84
C THR A 103 -10.61 -6.86 5.94
N GLN A 104 -10.76 -8.04 6.53
CA GLN A 104 -9.82 -8.56 7.50
C GLN A 104 -9.39 -9.96 7.12
N MET A 105 -8.12 -10.27 7.39
CA MET A 105 -7.60 -11.62 7.17
C MET A 105 -6.64 -12.04 8.28
N SER A 106 -6.57 -13.35 8.48
CA SER A 106 -5.59 -14.00 9.35
C SER A 106 -4.58 -14.68 8.44
N VAL A 107 -3.31 -14.26 8.50
CA VAL A 107 -2.29 -14.68 7.53
C VAL A 107 -0.90 -14.69 8.16
N CYS A 108 -0.04 -15.57 7.65
CA CYS A 108 1.38 -15.65 7.98
C CYS A 108 2.25 -14.98 6.92
N ALA A 109 3.51 -14.69 7.24
CA ALA A 109 4.44 -14.02 6.32
C ALA A 109 4.72 -14.82 5.03
N ASP A 110 4.47 -16.12 5.04
CA ASP A 110 4.55 -17.04 3.89
C ASP A 110 3.24 -17.08 3.06
N GLY A 111 2.23 -16.27 3.42
CA GLY A 111 0.95 -16.18 2.74
C GLY A 111 -0.09 -17.25 3.14
N HIS A 112 0.27 -18.21 3.99
CA HIS A 112 -0.64 -19.27 4.43
C HIS A 112 -1.48 -18.81 5.64
N PRO A 113 -2.64 -19.43 5.89
CA PRO A 113 -3.38 -19.22 7.14
C PRO A 113 -2.56 -19.72 8.34
N PRO A 114 -2.75 -19.15 9.53
CA PRO A 114 -2.12 -19.66 10.74
C PRO A 114 -2.63 -21.07 11.05
N ALA A 115 -1.75 -21.94 11.55
CA ALA A 115 -2.08 -23.33 11.88
C ALA A 115 -3.05 -23.44 13.07
N ASN A 116 -3.12 -22.40 13.90
CA ASN A 116 -4.10 -22.25 14.95
C ASN A 116 -4.47 -20.76 15.13
N THR A 117 -5.55 -20.49 15.85
CA THR A 117 -6.05 -19.13 16.08
C THR A 117 -5.69 -18.57 17.46
N ALA A 118 -4.79 -19.22 18.20
CA ALA A 118 -4.37 -18.76 19.52
C ALA A 118 -3.62 -17.42 19.39
N ARG A 119 -4.06 -16.43 20.19
CA ARG A 119 -3.53 -15.07 20.14
C ARG A 119 -2.35 -14.94 21.09
N ARG A 120 -1.30 -14.26 20.61
CA ARG A 120 -0.18 -13.88 21.45
C ARG A 120 -0.64 -12.98 22.58
N ARG A 121 -0.42 -13.42 23.80
CA ARG A 121 -0.61 -12.59 25.00
C ARG A 121 0.46 -11.51 25.01
N LYS A 122 0.06 -10.28 25.34
CA LYS A 122 0.98 -9.17 25.56
C LYS A 122 1.81 -9.39 26.82
#